data_AF-A0A8S9NP64-F1
#
_entry.id   AF-A0A8S9NP64-F1
#
_cell.length_a   1.000
_cell.length_b   1.000
_cell.length_c   1.000
_cell.angle_alpha   90.00
_cell.angle_beta   90.00
_cell.angle_gamma   90.00
#
_symmetry.space_group_name_H-M   'P 1'
#
loop_
_entity.id
_entity.type
_entity.pdbx_description
1 polymer ?
#
loop_
_entity_poly.entity_id
_entity_poly.type
_entity_poly.pdbx_seq_one_letter_code
_entity_poly.pdbx_strand_id
1 'polypeptide(L)'
;MATGCLLDDEKAKLYSRLVNKGYAARFAFTAAIFGETSEAFFWLKLPCAMNYEANKIKSKISTKHFEEATMLNKITSKGPSVSGFEKIGSLGEGQLKLMAFEQNELWLYASERIPWHENLGGEEAIQNRVHELVSVGNLEGAVSLLLSTSPDSSYFYPNALRAVALSTSVSKSLVELAVKVVAANMVRPDRSLSGTHLLCSVGRYQEACSQLQDAGCWTDSATLAATHLDGSDYARVLQRWATHVMQTEHDIWRGVMLYIAIGAFEQALAAFRKAEQPETAAIFILACQETLANSWSIDDDNEDVIAVTKCYELYQEKLVHICMDSPPFLH
;
A
#
# COMPACT_ATOMS: atom_id res chain seq x y z
N MET A 1 -34.15 -8.90 -20.52
CA MET A 1 -34.48 -9.22 -21.92
C MET A 1 -34.02 -8.06 -22.78
N ALA A 2 -32.78 -8.11 -23.27
CA ALA A 2 -32.29 -7.11 -24.23
C ALA A 2 -32.85 -7.46 -25.60
N THR A 3 -33.67 -6.58 -26.16
CA THR A 3 -34.11 -6.63 -27.56
C THR A 3 -32.88 -6.60 -28.45
N GLY A 4 -32.64 -7.68 -29.19
CA GLY A 4 -31.49 -7.84 -30.08
C GLY A 4 -31.47 -6.75 -31.15
N CYS A 5 -30.75 -5.65 -30.87
CA CYS A 5 -30.42 -4.66 -31.88
C CYS A 5 -29.18 -5.17 -32.62
N LEU A 6 -29.35 -5.55 -33.88
CA LEU A 6 -28.25 -5.79 -34.79
C LEU A 6 -27.34 -4.55 -34.83
N LEU A 7 -26.03 -4.75 -34.93
CA LEU A 7 -25.08 -3.65 -35.16
C LEU A 7 -25.49 -2.87 -36.42
N ASP A 8 -25.50 -1.54 -36.35
CA ASP A 8 -25.64 -0.72 -37.56
C ASP A 8 -24.45 -0.94 -38.52
N ASP A 9 -24.62 -0.62 -39.80
CA ASP A 9 -23.60 -0.84 -40.83
C ASP A 9 -22.26 -0.15 -40.55
N GLU A 10 -22.27 0.97 -39.82
CA GLU A 10 -21.04 1.69 -39.44
C GLU A 10 -20.31 0.98 -38.29
N LYS A 11 -21.04 0.54 -37.27
CA LYS A 11 -20.53 -0.25 -36.15
C LYS A 11 -20.04 -1.62 -36.60
N ALA A 12 -20.70 -2.25 -37.56
CA ALA A 12 -20.25 -3.49 -38.18
C ALA A 12 -18.91 -3.29 -38.93
N LYS A 13 -18.74 -2.17 -39.66
CA LYS A 13 -17.47 -1.79 -40.30
C LYS A 13 -16.37 -1.43 -39.31
N LEU A 14 -16.71 -0.94 -38.11
CA LEU A 14 -15.75 -0.71 -37.04
C LEU A 14 -15.33 -2.02 -36.39
N TYR A 15 -16.28 -2.93 -36.14
CA TYR A 15 -16.00 -4.25 -35.57
C TYR A 15 -15.16 -5.13 -36.51
N SER A 16 -15.40 -5.09 -37.82
CA SER A 16 -14.60 -5.86 -38.79
C SER A 16 -13.11 -5.50 -38.77
N ARG A 17 -12.78 -4.23 -38.50
CA ARG A 17 -11.40 -3.76 -38.30
C ARG A 17 -10.79 -4.18 -36.97
N LEU A 18 -11.62 -4.52 -35.99
CA LEU A 18 -11.24 -4.88 -34.64
C LEU A 18 -11.13 -6.40 -34.43
N VAL A 19 -11.78 -7.20 -35.27
CA VAL A 19 -11.90 -8.65 -35.08
C VAL A 19 -10.54 -9.31 -34.91
N ASN A 20 -9.45 -8.80 -35.49
CA ASN A 20 -8.12 -9.40 -35.35
C ASN A 20 -7.28 -8.89 -34.15
N LYS A 21 -7.82 -8.04 -33.28
CA LYS A 21 -7.06 -7.37 -32.19
C LYS A 21 -7.10 -8.08 -30.82
N GLY A 22 -7.60 -9.32 -30.76
CA GLY A 22 -7.67 -10.14 -29.55
C GLY A 22 -8.97 -9.99 -28.75
N TYR A 23 -9.16 -10.84 -27.73
CA TYR A 23 -10.40 -10.92 -26.95
C TYR A 23 -10.70 -9.61 -26.22
N ALA A 24 -9.73 -9.08 -25.45
CA ALA A 24 -9.90 -7.85 -24.69
C ALA A 24 -10.33 -6.66 -25.56
N ALA A 25 -9.77 -6.52 -26.76
CA ALA A 25 -10.14 -5.44 -27.67
C ALA A 25 -11.58 -5.58 -28.18
N ARG A 26 -11.99 -6.80 -28.58
CA ARG A 26 -13.37 -7.08 -29.02
C ARG A 26 -14.38 -6.79 -27.91
N PHE A 27 -14.08 -7.21 -26.68
CA PHE A 27 -14.97 -7.01 -25.54
C PHE A 27 -15.00 -5.56 -25.06
N ALA A 28 -13.90 -4.82 -25.14
CA ALA A 28 -13.91 -3.37 -24.89
C ALA A 28 -14.87 -2.64 -25.84
N PHE A 29 -14.91 -3.02 -27.12
CA PHE A 29 -15.83 -2.44 -28.09
C PHE A 29 -17.29 -2.82 -27.85
N THR A 30 -17.56 -4.10 -27.55
CA THR A 30 -18.90 -4.56 -27.22
C THR A 30 -19.42 -3.84 -25.96
N ALA A 31 -18.61 -3.76 -24.91
CA ALA A 31 -18.95 -3.06 -23.68
C ALA A 31 -19.16 -1.56 -23.90
N ALA A 32 -18.36 -0.92 -24.75
CA ALA A 32 -18.54 0.50 -25.06
C ALA A 32 -19.87 0.82 -25.77
N ILE A 33 -20.46 -0.16 -26.46
CA ILE A 33 -21.71 0.02 -27.23
C ILE A 33 -22.93 -0.45 -26.44
N PHE A 34 -22.82 -1.58 -25.74
CA PHE A 34 -23.95 -2.27 -25.12
C PHE A 34 -23.84 -2.42 -23.61
N GLY A 35 -22.65 -2.24 -23.05
CA GLY A 35 -22.35 -2.44 -21.63
C GLY A 35 -22.09 -1.13 -20.89
N GLU A 36 -21.31 -1.24 -19.82
CA GLU A 36 -20.95 -0.12 -18.96
C GLU A 36 -19.61 0.52 -19.34
N THR A 37 -19.44 1.80 -19.01
CA THR A 37 -18.17 2.51 -19.26
C THR A 37 -17.02 1.95 -18.42
N SER A 38 -17.30 1.48 -17.20
CA SER A 38 -16.39 0.77 -16.30
C SER A 38 -15.88 -0.54 -16.91
N GLU A 39 -16.79 -1.33 -17.49
CA GLU A 39 -16.49 -2.56 -18.22
C GLU A 39 -15.62 -2.29 -19.46
N ALA A 40 -15.99 -1.29 -20.27
CA ALA A 40 -15.23 -0.93 -21.46
C ALA A 40 -13.81 -0.50 -21.11
N PHE A 41 -13.66 0.29 -20.03
CA PHE A 41 -12.35 0.72 -19.54
C PHE A 41 -11.52 -0.45 -19.00
N PHE A 42 -12.17 -1.39 -18.29
CA PHE A 42 -11.55 -2.62 -17.81
C PHE A 42 -10.91 -3.41 -18.95
N TRP A 43 -11.69 -3.75 -19.98
CA TRP A 43 -11.20 -4.52 -21.12
C TRP A 43 -10.11 -3.80 -21.91
N LEU A 44 -10.18 -2.48 -21.99
CA LEU A 44 -9.16 -1.66 -22.65
C LEU A 44 -7.82 -1.69 -21.88
N LYS A 45 -7.85 -1.70 -20.54
CA LYS A 45 -6.66 -1.67 -19.68
C LYS A 45 -6.08 -3.04 -19.39
N LEU A 46 -6.87 -4.10 -19.52
CA LEU A 46 -6.48 -5.46 -19.21
C LEU A 46 -5.14 -5.87 -19.86
N PRO A 47 -4.92 -5.72 -21.18
CA PRO A 47 -3.65 -6.13 -21.79
C PRO A 47 -2.42 -5.40 -21.23
N CYS A 48 -2.57 -4.14 -20.82
CA CYS A 48 -1.47 -3.37 -20.22
C CYS A 48 -1.11 -3.90 -18.83
N ALA A 49 -2.12 -4.15 -17.99
CA ALA A 49 -1.92 -4.70 -16.65
C ALA A 49 -1.27 -6.10 -16.71
N MET A 50 -1.67 -6.90 -17.70
CA MET A 50 -1.16 -8.25 -17.90
C MET A 50 0.28 -8.28 -18.43
N ASN A 51 0.62 -7.41 -19.38
CA ASN A 51 2.00 -7.28 -19.85
C ASN A 51 2.96 -6.83 -18.74
N TYR A 52 2.50 -5.98 -17.83
CA TYR A 52 3.27 -5.59 -16.66
C TYR A 52 3.60 -6.79 -15.77
N GLU A 53 2.60 -7.61 -15.43
CA GLU A 53 2.82 -8.80 -14.61
C GLU A 53 3.67 -9.86 -15.35
N ALA A 54 3.48 -10.04 -16.66
CA ALA A 54 4.31 -10.92 -17.48
C ALA A 54 5.79 -10.52 -17.43
N ASN A 55 6.08 -9.21 -17.54
CA ASN A 55 7.45 -8.69 -17.47
C ASN A 55 8.05 -8.82 -16.07
N LYS A 56 7.24 -8.64 -15.03
CA LYS A 56 7.63 -8.84 -13.62
C LYS A 56 7.90 -10.32 -13.29
N ILE A 57 7.15 -11.26 -13.87
CA ILE A 57 7.41 -12.70 -13.76
C ILE A 57 8.73 -13.05 -14.46
N LYS A 58 8.93 -12.55 -15.69
CA LYS A 58 10.19 -12.74 -16.44
C LYS A 58 11.39 -12.15 -15.71
N SER A 59 11.25 -10.97 -15.10
CA SER A 59 12.32 -10.37 -14.30
C SER A 59 12.64 -11.23 -13.08
N LYS A 60 11.64 -11.68 -12.31
CA LYS A 60 11.85 -12.60 -11.17
C LYS A 60 12.52 -13.91 -11.57
N ILE A 61 12.20 -14.49 -12.73
CA ILE A 61 12.87 -15.70 -13.25
C ILE A 61 14.34 -15.41 -13.57
N SER A 62 14.61 -14.25 -14.19
CA SER A 62 15.99 -13.80 -14.43
C SER A 62 16.76 -13.48 -13.15
N THR A 63 16.11 -12.92 -12.12
CA THR A 63 16.72 -12.63 -10.82
C THR A 63 17.00 -13.91 -10.05
N LYS A 64 16.11 -14.91 -10.08
CA LYS A 64 16.36 -16.24 -9.51
C LYS A 64 17.54 -16.94 -10.19
N HIS A 65 17.66 -16.81 -11.51
CA HIS A 65 18.82 -17.32 -12.26
C HIS A 65 20.14 -16.59 -11.91
N PHE A 66 20.07 -15.32 -11.50
CA PHE A 66 21.23 -14.52 -11.09
C PHE A 66 21.59 -14.71 -9.61
N GLU A 67 20.60 -14.94 -8.74
CA GLU A 67 20.77 -15.25 -7.31
C GLU A 67 21.29 -16.68 -7.08
N GLU A 68 20.89 -17.66 -7.91
CA GLU A 68 21.52 -19.00 -7.91
C GLU A 68 22.99 -18.96 -8.36
N ALA A 69 23.37 -17.99 -9.22
CA ALA A 69 24.75 -17.81 -9.68
C ALA A 69 25.63 -16.98 -8.74
N THR A 70 25.05 -16.24 -7.79
CA THR A 70 25.79 -15.34 -6.87
C THR A 70 25.94 -15.89 -5.44
N MET A 71 25.43 -17.10 -5.16
CA MET A 71 25.63 -17.82 -3.88
C MET A 71 27.03 -18.44 -3.68
N LEU A 72 27.98 -18.20 -4.59
CA LEU A 72 29.40 -18.51 -4.38
C LEU A 72 30.25 -17.25 -4.63
N ASN A 73 30.33 -16.38 -3.63
CA ASN A 73 31.53 -15.58 -3.30
C ASN A 73 31.25 -14.64 -2.13
N LYS A 74 31.57 -15.07 -0.91
CA LYS A 74 31.88 -14.15 0.18
C LYS A 74 32.88 -14.76 1.14
N ILE A 75 34.16 -14.57 0.82
CA ILE A 75 35.28 -14.87 1.72
C ILE A 75 35.60 -13.62 2.54
N THR A 76 35.48 -13.82 3.85
CA THR A 76 36.14 -13.21 5.01
C THR A 76 37.07 -12.01 4.82
N SER A 77 36.96 -11.04 5.74
CA SER A 77 38.13 -10.50 6.44
C SER A 77 37.79 -10.16 7.89
N LYS A 78 38.72 -10.53 8.79
CA LYS A 78 38.70 -10.40 10.25
C LYS A 78 39.46 -9.14 10.67
N GLY A 79 38.86 -8.38 11.58
CA GLY A 79 39.49 -7.66 12.71
C GLY A 79 40.25 -6.36 12.42
N PRO A 80 40.59 -5.55 13.45
CA PRO A 80 40.42 -5.78 14.90
C PRO A 80 39.85 -4.60 15.73
N SER A 81 39.47 -4.96 16.97
CA SER A 81 39.61 -4.26 18.27
C SER A 81 39.32 -2.76 18.45
N VAL A 82 38.42 -2.50 19.40
CA VAL A 82 38.56 -1.63 20.60
C VAL A 82 39.27 -0.28 20.42
N SER A 83 38.48 0.80 20.49
CA SER A 83 38.88 2.07 21.11
C SER A 83 37.72 2.48 22.03
N GLY A 84 37.85 2.48 23.35
CA GLY A 84 38.81 3.32 24.06
C GLY A 84 37.97 4.32 24.84
N PHE A 85 37.42 3.87 25.97
CA PHE A 85 36.94 4.77 27.02
C PHE A 85 38.19 5.37 27.64
N GLU A 86 38.73 6.44 27.06
CA GLU A 86 39.86 7.15 27.62
C GLU A 86 39.44 8.48 28.22
N LYS A 87 39.59 8.49 29.55
CA LYS A 87 40.15 9.56 30.37
C LYS A 87 39.52 10.94 30.22
N ILE A 88 38.84 11.30 31.32
CA ILE A 88 38.94 12.58 32.03
C ILE A 88 40.31 13.21 31.78
N GLY A 89 40.37 14.07 30.77
CA GLY A 89 41.48 14.93 30.46
C GLY A 89 41.23 16.26 31.13
N SER A 90 41.88 16.47 32.26
CA SER A 90 42.17 17.80 32.81
C SER A 90 42.70 18.69 31.69
N LEU A 91 41.95 19.74 31.35
CA LEU A 91 42.47 20.84 30.56
C LEU A 91 41.77 22.14 30.96
N GLY A 92 42.55 23.05 31.54
CA GLY A 92 42.26 24.48 31.52
C GLY A 92 41.57 25.05 32.75
N GLU A 93 42.21 24.94 33.91
CA GLU A 93 42.09 25.97 34.95
C GLU A 93 42.43 27.34 34.33
N GLY A 94 41.39 28.11 34.00
CA GLY A 94 41.65 29.42 33.41
C GLY A 94 40.47 30.11 32.75
N GLN A 95 39.25 30.03 33.31
CA GLN A 95 38.29 31.15 33.35
C GLN A 95 36.97 30.72 34.00
N LEU A 96 36.50 31.55 34.95
CA LEU A 96 35.18 31.58 35.60
C LEU A 96 34.90 30.56 36.72
N LYS A 97 35.63 30.67 37.84
CA LYS A 97 35.10 30.27 39.16
C LYS A 97 34.20 31.38 39.71
N LEU A 98 33.02 31.54 39.10
CA LEU A 98 31.94 32.44 39.54
C LEU A 98 30.61 31.67 39.61
N MET A 99 30.61 30.49 40.25
CA MET A 99 29.38 29.79 40.63
C MET A 99 29.46 29.51 42.13
N ALA A 100 28.44 29.92 42.89
CA ALA A 100 28.36 29.74 44.34
C ALA A 100 27.99 28.30 44.75
N PHE A 101 27.75 27.41 43.80
CA PHE A 101 27.26 26.03 44.00
C PHE A 101 28.05 25.04 43.14
N GLU A 102 28.18 23.80 43.62
CA GLU A 102 28.71 22.70 42.81
C GLU A 102 27.70 22.27 41.74
N GLN A 103 28.18 21.82 40.58
CA GLN A 103 27.32 21.40 39.47
C GLN A 103 26.35 20.27 39.85
N ASN A 104 26.76 19.37 40.75
CA ASN A 104 25.91 18.30 41.27
C ASN A 104 24.81 18.81 42.21
N GLU A 105 25.09 19.84 43.03
CA GLU A 105 24.09 20.43 43.94
C GLU A 105 22.98 21.13 43.16
N LEU A 106 23.35 21.85 42.08
CA LEU A 106 22.39 22.46 41.17
C LEU A 106 21.50 21.41 40.48
N TRP A 107 22.08 20.28 40.08
CA TRP A 107 21.32 19.18 39.46
C TRP A 107 20.36 18.50 40.46
N LEU A 108 20.80 18.27 41.70
CA LEU A 108 19.95 17.71 42.76
C LEU A 108 18.78 18.64 43.08
N TYR A 109 19.04 19.93 43.24
CA TYR A 109 17.98 20.92 43.48
C TYR A 109 16.98 21.01 42.32
N ALA A 110 17.46 20.97 41.07
CA ALA A 110 16.59 20.91 39.90
C ALA A 110 15.74 19.62 39.88
N SER A 111 16.33 18.48 40.27
CA SER A 111 15.64 17.20 40.34
C SER A 111 14.54 17.16 41.42
N GLU A 112 14.77 17.79 42.56
CA GLU A 112 13.80 17.91 43.66
C GLU A 112 12.57 18.76 43.31
N ARG A 113 12.69 19.67 42.33
CA ARG A 113 11.59 20.53 41.86
C ARG A 113 10.60 19.81 40.96
N ILE A 114 11.02 18.75 40.25
CA ILE A 114 10.18 18.05 39.26
C ILE A 114 8.85 17.54 39.89
N PRO A 115 8.85 16.88 41.07
CA PRO A 115 7.62 16.41 41.70
C PRO A 115 6.68 17.54 42.16
N TRP A 116 7.17 18.76 42.34
CA TRP A 116 6.33 19.88 42.81
C TRP A 116 5.26 20.23 41.78
N HIS A 117 5.56 19.99 40.50
CA HIS A 117 4.62 20.18 39.40
C HIS A 117 3.61 19.03 39.25
N GLU A 118 3.79 17.88 39.91
CA GLU A 118 2.83 16.77 39.86
C GLU A 118 1.53 17.08 40.61
N ASN A 119 1.63 17.91 41.65
CA ASN A 119 0.49 18.33 42.46
C ASN A 119 -0.28 19.52 41.86
N LEU A 120 0.25 20.11 40.79
CA LEU A 120 -0.35 21.26 40.11
C LEU A 120 -1.07 20.77 38.85
N GLY A 121 -2.38 20.98 38.80
CA GLY A 121 -3.19 20.69 37.62
C GLY A 121 -3.06 21.78 36.55
N GLY A 122 -3.21 21.39 35.29
CA GLY A 122 -3.29 22.31 34.16
C GLY A 122 -2.09 22.22 33.21
N GLU A 123 -2.30 22.71 31.99
CA GLU A 123 -1.33 22.61 30.90
C GLU A 123 -0.04 23.40 31.20
N GLU A 124 -0.13 24.53 31.90
CA GLU A 124 1.06 25.33 32.28
C GLU A 124 1.99 24.57 33.24
N ALA A 125 1.43 23.81 34.18
CA ALA A 125 2.21 22.95 35.07
C ALA A 125 2.92 21.83 34.30
N ILE A 126 2.26 21.26 33.28
CA ILE A 126 2.86 20.28 32.36
C ILE A 126 4.02 20.92 31.59
N GLN A 127 3.85 22.13 31.04
CA GLN A 127 4.92 22.82 30.32
C GLN A 127 6.15 23.10 31.20
N ASN A 128 5.92 23.56 32.44
CA ASN A 128 6.99 23.79 33.41
C ASN A 128 7.70 22.49 33.78
N ARG A 129 6.95 21.40 34.02
CA ARG A 129 7.54 20.08 34.30
C ARG A 129 8.38 19.55 33.14
N VAL A 130 7.93 19.72 31.90
CA VAL A 130 8.72 19.36 30.72
C VAL A 130 10.01 20.18 30.66
N HIS A 131 9.96 21.48 30.99
CA HIS A 131 11.15 22.32 31.02
C HIS A 131 12.18 21.84 32.06
N GLU A 132 11.74 21.50 33.27
CA GLU A 132 12.63 20.95 34.31
C GLU A 132 13.24 19.61 33.88
N LEU A 133 12.44 18.70 33.31
CA LEU A 133 12.90 17.39 32.83
C LEU A 133 13.98 17.51 31.75
N VAL A 134 13.79 18.42 30.78
CA VAL A 134 14.79 18.71 29.75
C VAL A 134 16.04 19.32 30.36
N SER A 135 15.90 20.24 31.32
CA SER A 135 17.02 20.91 31.98
C SER A 135 17.89 19.96 32.81
N VAL A 136 17.27 18.95 33.42
CA VAL A 136 17.94 17.87 34.18
C VAL A 136 18.57 16.82 33.26
N GLY A 137 18.22 16.82 31.98
CA GLY A 137 18.69 15.85 30.97
C GLY A 137 17.83 14.58 30.87
N ASN A 138 16.71 14.50 31.59
CA ASN A 138 15.76 13.38 31.51
C ASN A 138 14.80 13.57 30.32
N LEU A 139 15.33 13.39 29.11
CA LEU A 139 14.58 13.53 27.87
C LEU A 139 13.49 12.47 27.70
N GLU A 140 13.72 11.24 28.19
CA GLU A 140 12.72 10.16 28.13
C GLU A 140 11.46 10.50 28.93
N GLY A 141 11.63 11.01 30.15
CA GLY A 141 10.52 11.48 30.98
C GLY A 141 9.79 12.66 30.34
N ALA A 142 10.52 13.59 29.72
CA ALA A 142 9.93 14.71 29.00
C ALA A 142 9.08 14.24 27.80
N VAL A 143 9.58 13.30 27.00
CA VAL A 143 8.85 12.72 25.87
C VAL A 143 7.59 12.00 26.34
N SER A 144 7.69 11.17 27.38
CA SER A 144 6.53 10.44 27.92
C SER A 144 5.42 11.38 28.39
N LEU A 145 5.78 12.47 29.09
CA LEU A 145 4.82 13.46 29.55
C LEU A 145 4.16 14.20 28.38
N LEU A 146 4.92 14.59 27.35
CA LEU A 146 4.38 15.26 26.17
C LEU A 146 3.42 14.36 25.38
N LEU A 147 3.75 13.07 25.24
CA LEU A 147 2.90 12.08 24.54
C LEU A 147 1.60 11.76 25.30
N SER A 148 1.52 12.07 26.60
CA SER A 148 0.30 11.89 27.40
C SER A 148 -0.77 12.96 27.16
N THR A 149 -0.45 14.02 26.40
CA THR A 149 -1.36 15.11 26.07
C THR A 149 -2.56 14.58 25.27
N SER A 150 -3.78 14.97 25.66
CA SER A 150 -4.99 14.59 24.92
C SER A 150 -5.01 15.17 23.50
N PRO A 151 -5.48 14.42 22.47
CA PRO A 151 -5.60 14.92 21.09
C PRO A 151 -6.53 16.14 20.94
N ASP A 152 -7.49 16.30 21.87
CA ASP A 152 -8.46 17.42 21.84
C ASP A 152 -7.89 18.71 22.46
N SER A 153 -6.70 18.65 23.07
CA SER A 153 -6.03 19.81 23.67
C SER A 153 -5.38 20.70 22.60
N SER A 154 -5.49 22.01 22.77
CA SER A 154 -4.76 23.00 21.94
C SER A 154 -3.23 22.82 21.98
N TYR A 155 -2.71 22.16 23.02
CA TYR A 155 -1.29 21.88 23.18
C TYR A 155 -0.84 20.58 22.51
N PHE A 156 -1.76 19.78 21.95
CA PHE A 156 -1.43 18.50 21.34
C PHE A 156 -0.38 18.62 20.23
N TYR A 157 -0.61 19.48 19.23
CA TYR A 157 0.33 19.66 18.11
C TYR A 157 1.71 20.16 18.56
N PRO A 158 1.82 21.24 19.37
CA PRO A 158 3.10 21.70 19.91
C PRO A 158 3.82 20.63 20.73
N ASN A 159 3.08 19.89 21.58
CA ASN A 159 3.67 18.86 22.43
C ASN A 159 4.12 17.64 21.60
N ALA A 160 3.35 17.24 20.60
CA ALA A 160 3.69 16.14 19.69
C ALA A 160 4.99 16.43 18.91
N LEU A 161 5.12 17.63 18.34
CA LEU A 161 6.33 18.04 17.62
C LEU A 161 7.56 18.04 18.54
N ARG A 162 7.42 18.57 19.75
CA ARG A 162 8.49 18.55 20.76
C ARG A 162 8.85 17.14 21.19
N ALA A 163 7.86 16.27 21.41
CA ALA A 163 8.09 14.88 21.78
C ALA A 163 8.90 14.14 20.70
N VAL A 164 8.51 14.28 19.43
CA VAL A 164 9.24 13.70 18.31
C VAL A 164 10.66 14.28 18.23
N ALA A 165 10.81 15.61 18.29
CA ALA A 165 12.13 16.24 18.23
C ALA A 165 13.07 15.79 19.38
N LEU A 166 12.60 15.81 20.62
CA LEU A 166 13.39 15.38 21.79
C LEU A 166 13.75 13.89 21.71
N SER A 167 12.85 13.04 21.21
CA SER A 167 13.11 11.60 21.08
C SER A 167 14.28 11.29 20.16
N THR A 168 14.55 12.13 19.15
CA THR A 168 15.68 11.94 18.21
C THR A 168 17.04 12.00 18.89
N SER A 169 17.15 12.76 19.98
CA SER A 169 18.38 12.88 20.77
C SER A 169 18.57 11.71 21.75
N VAL A 170 17.55 10.89 21.97
CA VAL A 170 17.59 9.75 22.90
C VAL A 170 17.95 8.46 22.18
N SER A 171 17.07 7.99 21.29
CA SER A 171 17.27 6.71 20.60
C SER A 171 16.37 6.57 19.38
N LYS A 172 16.81 5.76 18.40
CA LYS A 172 15.99 5.43 17.24
C LYS A 172 14.67 4.76 17.64
N SER A 173 14.70 3.83 18.60
CA SER A 173 13.50 3.13 19.08
C SER A 173 12.47 4.07 19.70
N LEU A 174 12.91 5.08 20.46
CA LEU A 174 12.00 6.05 21.06
C LEU A 174 11.35 6.96 19.99
N VAL A 175 12.10 7.36 18.95
CA VAL A 175 11.54 8.10 17.81
C VAL A 175 10.46 7.29 17.12
N GLU A 176 10.74 6.01 16.82
CA GLU A 176 9.75 5.14 16.17
C GLU A 176 8.47 5.02 16.99
N LEU A 177 8.58 4.90 18.31
CA LEU A 177 7.44 4.84 19.22
C LEU A 177 6.69 6.17 19.30
N ALA A 178 7.40 7.28 19.48
CA ALA A 178 6.81 8.60 19.58
C ALA A 178 6.04 8.96 18.29
N VAL A 179 6.65 8.73 17.12
CA VAL A 179 6.00 8.97 15.83
C VAL A 179 4.74 8.14 15.66
N LYS A 180 4.74 6.86 16.04
CA LYS A 180 3.53 6.02 15.98
C LYS A 180 2.40 6.53 16.84
N VAL A 181 2.70 6.87 18.10
CA VAL A 181 1.70 7.38 19.05
C VAL A 181 1.13 8.70 18.54
N VAL A 182 2.00 9.61 18.10
CA VAL A 182 1.59 10.90 17.53
C VAL A 182 0.74 10.70 16.28
N ALA A 183 1.19 9.87 15.33
CA ALA A 183 0.47 9.63 14.09
C ALA A 183 -0.90 8.99 14.32
N ALA A 184 -1.02 8.04 15.25
CA ALA A 184 -2.31 7.43 15.62
C ALA A 184 -3.29 8.45 16.20
N ASN A 185 -2.79 9.42 16.97
CA ASN A 185 -3.60 10.49 17.55
C ASN A 185 -3.95 11.61 16.54
N MET A 186 -3.16 11.76 15.47
CA MET A 186 -3.35 12.74 14.39
C MET A 186 -4.37 12.31 13.31
N VAL A 187 -5.06 11.18 13.46
CA VAL A 187 -6.01 10.68 12.43
C VAL A 187 -7.25 11.58 12.27
N ARG A 188 -7.74 12.15 13.38
CA ARG A 188 -9.00 12.93 13.39
C ARG A 188 -8.87 14.39 12.91
N PRO A 189 -7.81 15.15 13.24
CA PRO A 189 -7.77 16.58 12.95
C PRO A 189 -7.61 16.95 11.47
N ASP A 190 -6.87 16.16 10.68
CA ASP A 190 -6.41 16.58 9.34
C ASP A 190 -6.54 15.52 8.23
N ARG A 191 -7.46 14.55 8.40
CA ARG A 191 -7.57 13.37 7.52
C ARG A 191 -6.28 12.53 7.46
N SER A 192 -5.55 12.49 8.57
CA SER A 192 -4.35 11.67 8.76
C SER A 192 -3.11 12.08 7.97
N LEU A 193 -3.09 13.25 7.30
CA LEU A 193 -1.96 13.62 6.43
C LEU A 193 -0.68 13.87 7.23
N SER A 194 -0.74 14.65 8.30
CA SER A 194 0.42 14.91 9.17
C SER A 194 0.96 13.63 9.78
N GLY A 195 0.06 12.76 10.27
CA GLY A 195 0.42 11.45 10.81
C GLY A 195 1.10 10.54 9.77
N THR A 196 0.57 10.51 8.56
CA THR A 196 1.13 9.76 7.43
C THR A 196 2.54 10.24 7.10
N HIS A 197 2.77 11.56 7.00
CA HIS A 197 4.10 12.11 6.71
C HIS A 197 5.13 11.75 7.80
N LEU A 198 4.73 11.79 9.07
CA LEU A 198 5.59 11.37 10.17
C LEU A 198 5.93 9.88 10.08
N LEU A 199 4.96 9.02 9.80
CA LEU A 199 5.20 7.58 9.60
C LEU A 199 6.16 7.32 8.42
N CYS A 200 6.01 8.04 7.31
CA CYS A 200 6.92 7.96 6.17
C CYS A 200 8.34 8.38 6.53
N SER A 201 8.52 9.41 7.37
CA SER A 201 9.86 9.86 7.80
C SER A 201 10.66 8.79 8.56
N VAL A 202 9.95 7.85 9.19
CA VAL A 202 10.52 6.73 9.94
C VAL A 202 10.60 5.44 9.09
N GLY A 203 10.11 5.47 7.85
CA GLY A 203 10.06 4.31 6.96
C GLY A 203 8.93 3.32 7.27
N ARG A 204 7.90 3.74 8.02
CA ARG A 204 6.73 2.90 8.38
C ARG A 204 5.63 3.00 7.32
N TYR A 205 5.99 2.76 6.05
CA TYR A 205 5.10 2.96 4.90
C TYR A 205 3.82 2.11 4.97
N GLN A 206 3.91 0.91 5.54
CA GLN A 206 2.76 0.01 5.67
C GLN A 206 1.68 0.57 6.63
N GLU A 207 2.10 1.18 7.74
CA GLU A 207 1.20 1.84 8.70
C GLU A 207 0.63 3.14 8.10
N ALA A 208 1.46 3.90 7.38
CA ALA A 208 1.05 5.10 6.66
C ALA A 208 -0.05 4.79 5.62
N CYS A 209 0.13 3.73 4.84
CA CYS A 209 -0.88 3.26 3.89
C CYS A 209 -2.20 2.88 4.58
N SER A 210 -2.14 2.21 5.74
CA SER A 210 -3.34 1.87 6.51
C SER A 210 -4.09 3.12 6.97
N GLN A 211 -3.39 4.11 7.53
CA GLN A 211 -4.02 5.34 8.00
C GLN A 211 -4.69 6.13 6.86
N LEU A 212 -4.07 6.17 5.68
CA LEU A 212 -4.68 6.77 4.49
C LEU A 212 -5.95 6.02 4.07
N GLN A 213 -5.95 4.69 4.12
CA GLN A 213 -7.13 3.87 3.80
C GLN A 213 -8.25 4.07 4.82
N ASP A 214 -7.91 4.15 6.11
CA ASP A 214 -8.87 4.40 7.19
C ASP A 214 -9.51 5.80 7.07
N ALA A 215 -8.78 6.77 6.50
CA ALA A 215 -9.28 8.10 6.17
C ALA A 215 -10.04 8.19 4.82
N GLY A 216 -10.11 7.09 4.05
CA GLY A 216 -10.74 7.05 2.73
C GLY A 216 -9.87 7.56 1.57
N CYS A 217 -8.61 7.90 1.81
CA CYS A 217 -7.63 8.34 0.81
C CYS A 217 -6.98 7.15 0.07
N TRP A 218 -7.80 6.36 -0.62
CA TRP A 218 -7.35 5.10 -1.25
C TRP A 218 -6.33 5.29 -2.36
N THR A 219 -6.50 6.31 -3.20
CA THR A 219 -5.58 6.63 -4.31
C THR A 219 -4.21 7.06 -3.82
N ASP A 220 -4.17 7.86 -2.76
CA ASP A 220 -2.93 8.34 -2.16
C ASP A 220 -2.19 7.18 -1.50
N SER A 221 -2.92 6.29 -0.82
CA SER A 221 -2.38 5.05 -0.24
C SER A 221 -1.76 4.14 -1.31
N ALA A 222 -2.45 3.93 -2.44
CA ALA A 222 -1.93 3.13 -3.54
C ALA A 222 -0.69 3.75 -4.19
N THR A 223 -0.66 5.08 -4.32
CA THR A 223 0.51 5.81 -4.85
C THR A 223 1.69 5.66 -3.91
N LEU A 224 1.48 5.85 -2.61
CA LEU A 224 2.51 5.67 -1.59
C LEU A 224 3.06 4.23 -1.60
N ALA A 225 2.17 3.25 -1.67
CA ALA A 225 2.55 1.84 -1.76
C ALA A 225 3.37 1.56 -3.02
N ALA A 226 2.99 2.10 -4.18
CA ALA A 226 3.73 1.91 -5.43
C ALA A 226 5.14 2.51 -5.40
N THR A 227 5.38 3.53 -4.57
CA THR A 227 6.69 4.18 -4.45
C THR A 227 7.63 3.54 -3.43
N HIS A 228 7.10 2.89 -2.39
CA HIS A 228 7.91 2.50 -1.22
C HIS A 228 7.71 1.05 -0.75
N LEU A 229 6.68 0.35 -1.22
CA LEU A 229 6.40 -1.03 -0.85
C LEU A 229 6.62 -1.95 -2.05
N ASP A 230 7.13 -3.15 -1.77
CA ASP A 230 7.35 -4.17 -2.78
C ASP A 230 6.68 -5.49 -2.38
N GLY A 231 6.44 -6.34 -3.37
CA GLY A 231 5.99 -7.72 -3.17
C GLY A 231 4.66 -7.82 -2.41
N SER A 232 4.67 -8.57 -1.30
CA SER A 232 3.47 -8.88 -0.51
C SER A 232 2.85 -7.66 0.17
N ASP A 233 3.67 -6.69 0.57
CA ASP A 233 3.18 -5.51 1.27
C ASP A 233 2.41 -4.59 0.33
N TYR A 234 2.94 -4.37 -0.88
CA TYR A 234 2.22 -3.68 -1.95
C TYR A 234 0.91 -4.40 -2.30
N ALA A 235 0.98 -5.73 -2.46
CA ALA A 235 -0.19 -6.53 -2.80
C ALA A 235 -1.31 -6.39 -1.78
N ARG A 236 -0.97 -6.42 -0.48
CA ARG A 236 -1.93 -6.31 0.62
C ARG A 236 -2.66 -4.96 0.64
N VAL A 237 -1.96 -3.86 0.33
CA VAL A 237 -2.57 -2.52 0.27
C VAL A 237 -3.61 -2.46 -0.84
N LEU A 238 -3.25 -2.90 -2.05
CA LEU A 238 -4.18 -2.91 -3.18
C LEU A 238 -5.33 -3.92 -3.00
N GLN A 239 -5.08 -5.08 -2.39
CA GLN A 239 -6.12 -6.08 -2.10
C GLN A 239 -7.22 -5.50 -1.18
N ARG A 240 -6.81 -4.73 -0.17
CA ARG A 240 -7.74 -4.03 0.72
C ARG A 240 -8.55 -2.97 -0.03
N TRP A 241 -7.92 -2.25 -0.95
CA TRP A 241 -8.62 -1.29 -1.81
C TRP A 241 -9.61 -1.97 -2.75
N ALA A 242 -9.23 -3.07 -3.41
CA ALA A 242 -10.10 -3.86 -4.27
C ALA A 242 -11.35 -4.31 -3.53
N THR A 243 -11.18 -4.84 -2.32
CA THR A 243 -12.28 -5.27 -1.44
C THR A 243 -13.21 -4.09 -1.11
N HIS A 244 -12.66 -2.92 -0.79
CA HIS A 244 -13.45 -1.73 -0.50
C HIS A 244 -14.29 -1.26 -1.70
N VAL A 245 -13.66 -1.13 -2.87
CA VAL A 245 -14.34 -0.71 -4.12
C VAL A 245 -15.50 -1.64 -4.44
N MET A 246 -15.30 -2.96 -4.34
CA MET A 246 -16.36 -3.92 -4.62
C MET A 246 -17.50 -3.90 -3.61
N GLN A 247 -17.20 -3.72 -2.32
CA GLN A 247 -18.21 -3.78 -1.25
C GLN A 247 -18.95 -2.45 -1.07
N THR A 248 -18.28 -1.32 -1.28
CA THR A 248 -18.79 0.02 -0.95
C THR A 248 -19.16 0.81 -2.20
N GLU A 249 -18.31 0.81 -3.24
CA GLU A 249 -18.59 1.51 -4.50
C GLU A 249 -19.42 0.65 -5.47
N HIS A 250 -19.52 -0.66 -5.21
CA HIS A 250 -20.18 -1.65 -6.07
C HIS A 250 -19.61 -1.73 -7.51
N ASP A 251 -18.37 -1.24 -7.72
CA ASP A 251 -17.68 -1.32 -9.01
C ASP A 251 -16.81 -2.58 -9.07
N ILE A 252 -17.40 -3.64 -9.64
CA ILE A 252 -16.74 -4.95 -9.77
C ILE A 252 -15.54 -4.86 -10.71
N TRP A 253 -15.66 -4.10 -11.80
CA TRP A 253 -14.62 -3.98 -12.83
C TRP A 253 -13.35 -3.32 -12.30
N ARG A 254 -13.51 -2.23 -11.54
CA ARG A 254 -12.39 -1.55 -10.89
C ARG A 254 -11.75 -2.43 -9.81
N GLY A 255 -12.55 -3.13 -9.01
CA GLY A 255 -12.06 -4.10 -8.03
C GLY A 255 -11.24 -5.23 -8.66
N VAL A 256 -11.75 -5.84 -9.73
CA VAL A 256 -11.05 -6.90 -10.47
C VAL A 256 -9.76 -6.39 -11.09
N MET A 257 -9.74 -5.18 -11.66
CA MET A 257 -8.52 -4.55 -12.19
C MET A 257 -7.42 -4.43 -11.12
N LEU A 258 -7.80 -4.08 -9.88
CA LEU A 258 -6.86 -4.01 -8.75
C LEU A 258 -6.31 -5.39 -8.36
N TYR A 259 -7.12 -6.45 -8.39
CA TYR A 259 -6.63 -7.82 -8.20
C TYR A 259 -5.65 -8.26 -9.29
N ILE A 260 -5.92 -7.90 -10.54
CA ILE A 260 -5.02 -8.22 -11.67
C ILE A 260 -3.69 -7.49 -11.51
N ALA A 261 -3.71 -6.22 -11.08
CA ALA A 261 -2.50 -5.43 -10.88
C ALA A 261 -1.54 -6.02 -9.83
N ILE A 262 -2.04 -6.86 -8.92
CA ILE A 262 -1.23 -7.59 -7.93
C ILE A 262 -0.98 -9.05 -8.31
N GLY A 263 -1.50 -9.52 -9.45
CA GLY A 263 -1.40 -10.91 -9.90
C GLY A 263 -2.33 -11.89 -9.16
N ALA A 264 -3.35 -11.39 -8.43
CA ALA A 264 -4.29 -12.21 -7.67
C ALA A 264 -5.48 -12.68 -8.52
N PHE A 265 -5.22 -13.48 -9.55
CA PHE A 265 -6.23 -13.89 -10.51
C PHE A 265 -7.36 -14.74 -9.91
N GLU A 266 -7.06 -15.58 -8.90
CA GLU A 266 -8.10 -16.36 -8.20
C GLU A 266 -9.13 -15.46 -7.49
N GLN A 267 -8.69 -14.32 -6.95
CA GLN A 267 -9.57 -13.36 -6.29
C GLN A 267 -10.43 -12.62 -7.31
N ALA A 268 -9.90 -12.35 -8.51
CA ALA A 268 -10.66 -11.84 -9.64
C ALA A 268 -11.74 -12.84 -10.12
N LEU A 269 -11.43 -14.14 -10.21
CA LEU A 269 -12.42 -15.15 -10.58
C LEU A 269 -13.51 -15.31 -9.52
N ALA A 270 -13.11 -15.35 -8.24
CA ALA A 270 -14.05 -15.37 -7.13
C ALA A 270 -14.98 -14.14 -7.11
N ALA A 271 -14.48 -12.97 -7.53
CA ALA A 271 -15.27 -11.76 -7.70
C ALA A 271 -16.36 -11.93 -8.78
N PHE A 272 -16.02 -12.47 -9.95
CA PHE A 272 -17.01 -12.75 -11.00
C PHE A 272 -18.03 -13.81 -10.60
N ARG A 273 -17.61 -14.86 -9.89
CA ARG A 273 -18.52 -15.89 -9.37
C ARG A 273 -19.53 -15.29 -8.39
N LYS A 274 -19.06 -14.43 -7.47
CA LYS A 274 -19.95 -13.72 -6.53
C LYS A 274 -20.91 -12.76 -7.23
N ALA A 275 -20.51 -12.23 -8.38
CA ALA A 275 -21.34 -11.38 -9.23
C ALA A 275 -22.33 -12.15 -10.11
N GLU A 276 -22.30 -13.49 -10.09
CA GLU A 276 -23.07 -14.36 -10.99
C GLU A 276 -22.83 -14.05 -12.48
N GLN A 277 -21.59 -13.72 -12.86
CA GLN A 277 -21.19 -13.42 -14.24
C GLN A 277 -20.20 -14.48 -14.79
N PRO A 278 -20.63 -15.73 -15.01
CA PRO A 278 -19.76 -16.80 -15.48
C PRO A 278 -19.24 -16.59 -16.90
N GLU A 279 -20.02 -15.93 -17.78
CA GLU A 279 -19.59 -15.62 -19.14
C GLU A 279 -18.43 -14.62 -19.14
N THR A 280 -18.51 -13.59 -18.30
CA THR A 280 -17.43 -12.60 -18.13
C THR A 280 -16.16 -13.26 -17.61
N ALA A 281 -16.27 -14.15 -16.62
CA ALA A 281 -15.14 -14.93 -16.13
C ALA A 281 -14.49 -15.77 -17.23
N ALA A 282 -15.30 -16.35 -18.12
CA ALA A 282 -14.86 -17.11 -19.28
C ALA A 282 -13.98 -16.30 -20.22
N ILE A 283 -14.50 -15.14 -20.62
CA ILE A 283 -13.82 -14.22 -21.51
C ILE A 283 -12.55 -13.69 -20.86
N PHE A 284 -12.60 -13.42 -19.56
CA PHE A 284 -11.45 -12.97 -18.80
C PHE A 284 -10.33 -14.01 -18.84
N ILE A 285 -10.61 -15.29 -18.59
CA ILE A 285 -9.61 -16.38 -18.67
C ILE A 285 -9.01 -16.46 -20.08
N LEU A 286 -9.83 -16.39 -21.13
CA LEU A 286 -9.35 -16.43 -22.51
C LEU A 286 -8.45 -15.23 -22.86
N ALA A 287 -8.87 -14.02 -22.47
CA ALA A 287 -8.05 -12.82 -22.63
C ALA A 287 -6.73 -12.93 -21.85
N CYS A 288 -6.76 -13.62 -20.71
CA CYS A 288 -5.57 -13.86 -19.93
C CYS A 288 -4.62 -14.85 -20.59
N GLN A 289 -5.14 -15.98 -21.09
CA GLN A 289 -4.37 -16.98 -21.82
C GLN A 289 -3.75 -16.41 -23.10
N GLU A 290 -4.49 -15.56 -23.82
CA GLU A 290 -3.99 -14.89 -25.03
C GLU A 290 -2.78 -13.97 -24.75
N THR A 291 -2.76 -13.30 -23.60
CA THR A 291 -1.72 -12.30 -23.28
C THR A 291 -0.57 -12.84 -22.44
N LEU A 292 -0.84 -13.77 -21.50
CA LEU A 292 0.19 -14.38 -20.66
C LEU A 292 0.79 -15.65 -21.27
N ALA A 293 0.12 -16.30 -22.22
CA ALA A 293 0.53 -17.57 -22.83
C ALA A 293 1.09 -18.54 -21.76
N ASN A 294 2.35 -18.96 -21.89
CA ASN A 294 3.02 -19.89 -20.98
C ASN A 294 3.27 -19.36 -19.54
N SER A 295 2.96 -18.08 -19.27
CA SER A 295 3.08 -17.49 -17.92
C SER A 295 1.76 -17.53 -17.14
N TRP A 296 0.68 -18.04 -17.75
CA TRP A 296 -0.57 -18.31 -17.04
C TRP A 296 -0.34 -19.41 -16.01
N SER A 297 -0.71 -19.15 -14.76
CA SER A 297 -0.40 -20.04 -13.63
C SER A 297 -1.63 -20.53 -12.87
N ILE A 298 -2.84 -20.25 -13.36
CA ILE A 298 -4.04 -20.82 -12.73
C ILE A 298 -4.12 -22.29 -13.16
N ASP A 299 -4.38 -23.15 -12.19
CA ASP A 299 -4.58 -24.58 -12.41
C ASP A 299 -5.71 -24.83 -13.41
N ASP A 300 -5.47 -25.70 -14.38
CA ASP A 300 -6.47 -26.10 -15.37
C ASP A 300 -7.63 -26.87 -14.70
N ASP A 301 -7.39 -27.44 -13.51
CA ASP A 301 -8.40 -28.09 -12.67
C ASP A 301 -9.26 -27.09 -11.85
N ASN A 302 -9.01 -25.78 -11.98
CA ASN A 302 -9.84 -24.78 -11.31
C ASN A 302 -11.28 -24.85 -11.84
N GLU A 303 -12.25 -24.93 -10.91
CA GLU A 303 -13.67 -25.08 -11.21
C GLU A 303 -14.18 -23.98 -12.17
N ASP A 304 -13.67 -22.76 -12.02
CA ASP A 304 -14.00 -21.63 -12.89
C ASP A 304 -13.40 -21.84 -14.30
N VAL A 305 -12.19 -22.39 -14.43
CA VAL A 305 -11.55 -22.69 -15.73
C VAL A 305 -12.25 -23.85 -16.47
N ILE A 306 -12.66 -24.88 -15.74
CA ILE A 306 -13.42 -26.02 -16.28
C ILE A 306 -14.80 -25.57 -16.76
N ALA A 307 -15.52 -24.79 -15.95
CA ALA A 307 -16.85 -24.28 -16.29
C ALA A 307 -16.81 -23.44 -17.59
N VAL A 308 -15.73 -22.70 -17.78
CA VAL A 308 -15.47 -21.85 -18.94
C VAL A 308 -15.23 -22.65 -20.20
N THR A 309 -14.36 -23.67 -20.12
CA THR A 309 -14.09 -24.59 -21.24
C THR A 309 -15.39 -25.24 -21.71
N LYS A 310 -16.20 -25.71 -20.77
CA LYS A 310 -17.48 -26.35 -21.05
C LYS A 310 -18.54 -25.39 -21.61
N CYS A 311 -18.62 -24.16 -21.12
CA CYS A 311 -19.52 -23.15 -21.69
C CYS A 311 -19.17 -22.82 -23.15
N TYR A 312 -17.89 -22.72 -23.46
CA TYR A 312 -17.45 -22.45 -24.82
C TYR A 312 -17.64 -23.63 -25.77
N GLU A 313 -17.44 -24.87 -25.31
CA GLU A 313 -17.82 -26.07 -26.07
C GLU A 313 -19.31 -26.02 -26.46
N LEU A 314 -20.20 -25.71 -25.50
CA LEU A 314 -21.62 -25.58 -25.76
C LEU A 314 -21.98 -24.42 -26.70
N TYR A 315 -21.26 -23.30 -26.61
CA TYR A 315 -21.43 -22.17 -27.54
C TYR A 315 -20.94 -22.51 -28.94
N GLN A 316 -19.80 -23.20 -29.06
CA GLN A 316 -19.27 -23.67 -30.34
C GLN A 316 -20.22 -24.66 -31.00
N GLU A 317 -20.77 -25.62 -30.24
CA GLU A 317 -21.78 -26.56 -30.73
C GLU A 317 -23.02 -25.82 -31.25
N LYS A 318 -23.54 -24.84 -30.49
CA LYS A 318 -24.68 -24.02 -30.93
C LYS A 318 -24.38 -23.18 -32.15
N LEU A 319 -23.19 -22.58 -32.24
CA LEU A 319 -22.78 -21.77 -33.39
C LEU A 319 -22.60 -22.64 -34.64
N VAL A 320 -22.04 -23.83 -34.51
CA VAL A 320 -21.95 -24.80 -35.62
C VAL A 320 -23.36 -25.16 -36.09
N HIS A 321 -24.29 -25.43 -35.17
CA HIS A 321 -25.67 -25.72 -35.54
C HIS A 321 -26.33 -24.56 -36.29
N ILE A 322 -26.20 -23.33 -35.78
CA ILE A 322 -26.77 -22.12 -36.42
C ILE A 322 -26.13 -21.86 -37.79
N CYS A 323 -24.82 -22.06 -37.93
CA CYS A 323 -24.12 -21.91 -39.21
C CYS A 323 -24.50 -23.01 -40.21
N MET A 324 -24.81 -24.23 -39.76
CA MET A 324 -25.30 -25.33 -40.60
C MET A 324 -26.76 -25.12 -41.01
N ASP A 325 -27.57 -24.48 -40.17
CA ASP A 325 -28.96 -24.12 -40.44
C ASP A 325 -29.11 -22.83 -41.28
N SER A 326 -27.99 -22.14 -41.56
CA SER A 326 -27.95 -20.96 -42.43
C SER A 326 -27.94 -21.38 -43.90
N PRO A 327 -28.90 -20.96 -44.75
CA PRO A 327 -28.85 -21.26 -46.17
C PRO A 327 -27.56 -20.68 -46.78
N PRO A 328 -26.91 -21.38 -47.73
CA PRO A 328 -25.69 -20.88 -48.34
C PRO A 328 -25.96 -19.51 -48.96
N PHE A 329 -25.08 -18.53 -48.67
CA PHE A 329 -25.08 -17.24 -49.35
C PHE A 329 -24.80 -17.49 -50.83
N LEU A 330 -25.87 -17.63 -51.62
CA LEU A 330 -25.82 -17.61 -53.08
C LEU A 330 -25.50 -16.18 -53.51
N HIS A 331 -24.24 -15.97 -53.91
CA HIS A 331 -23.87 -14.85 -54.77
C HIS A 331 -24.37 -15.11 -56.20
#